data_AF-A0A7C7UNB1-F1
#
_entry.id   AF-A0A7C7UNB1-F1
#
_cell.length_a   1.000
_cell.length_b   1.000
_cell.length_c   1.000
_cell.angle_alpha   90.00
_cell.angle_beta   90.00
_cell.angle_gamma   90.00
#
_symmetry.space_group_name_H-M   'P 1'
#
loop_
_entity.id
_entity.type
_entity.pdbx_description
1 polymer ?
#
loop_
_entity_poly.entity_id
_entity_poly.type
_entity_poly.pdbx_seq_one_letter_code
_entity_poly.pdbx_strand_id
1 'polypeptide(L)'
;MALTFLIRGDWSGGFSRSRARSRPENRLKPRLRTWELEHKILVLLLALSFIRGILYSAVIPPWQAPDEPDHFQYAALLVRYHRFPIKQDVAADEWLQTQVYASMQEFCFWARRAHTLAPAALEEEYRAAVGHPPLYYLLGAFLLAPFSHCDLITQLHILRLGSVLLGTLTVLVAYLAARALFPEDASWQLAVPAFVAFLPMHTFITSSVNNDSLAELLASLVIYSLLKIPKDSFSWRRVVGVACLLLLGVLTKRTTTFAIPLAALTIPLYCLRAKPLKSPLTSEASRCPLRWLGRLYVWLLIAITIGLGLWALTLQSPISNLQSLSSILHLPSSIALSILLT
;
A
#
# COMPACT_ATOMS: atom_id res chain seq x y z
N MET A 1 18.54 -9.88 1.30
CA MET A 1 19.79 -9.08 1.32
C MET A 1 19.56 -7.57 1.10
N ALA A 2 18.47 -7.13 0.46
CA ALA A 2 18.15 -5.70 0.28
C ALA A 2 17.47 -5.01 1.50
N LEU A 3 16.76 -5.75 2.37
CA LEU A 3 16.07 -5.15 3.54
C LEU A 3 17.01 -4.80 4.71
N THR A 4 18.15 -5.46 4.84
CA THR A 4 19.01 -5.35 6.03
C THR A 4 19.87 -4.07 6.03
N PHE A 5 20.05 -3.42 4.87
CA PHE A 5 20.92 -2.24 4.74
C PHE A 5 20.25 -0.90 5.08
N LEU A 6 18.92 -0.86 5.23
CA LEU A 6 18.18 0.36 5.57
C LEU A 6 18.19 0.69 7.08
N ILE A 7 18.65 -0.23 7.92
CA ILE A 7 18.49 -0.15 9.39
C ILE A 7 19.77 0.27 10.13
N ARG A 8 20.97 0.07 9.56
CA ARG A 8 22.23 0.44 10.24
C ARG A 8 22.78 1.78 9.75
N GLY A 9 22.44 2.83 10.48
CA GLY A 9 23.26 4.05 10.50
C GLY A 9 24.34 3.89 11.56
N ASP A 10 25.58 3.64 11.14
CA ASP A 10 26.73 3.72 12.03
C ASP A 10 27.87 4.45 11.32
N TRP A 11 28.28 5.58 11.90
CA TRP A 11 29.35 6.45 11.41
C TRP A 11 30.46 6.45 12.47
N SER A 12 31.48 5.62 12.30
CA SER A 12 32.69 5.67 13.13
C SER A 12 33.73 6.59 12.47
N GLY A 13 33.62 7.89 12.74
CA GLY A 13 34.69 8.86 12.45
C GLY A 13 35.68 8.92 13.62
N GLY A 14 36.95 8.62 13.35
CA GLY A 14 38.03 8.67 14.32
C GLY A 14 38.30 10.08 14.84
N PHE A 15 38.60 10.20 16.13
CA PHE A 15 39.15 11.41 16.73
C PHE A 15 40.30 11.07 17.67
N SER A 16 41.39 11.82 17.52
CA SER A 16 42.65 11.67 18.21
C SER A 16 42.54 12.00 19.71
N ARG A 17 43.39 11.34 20.51
CA ARG A 17 43.47 11.48 21.96
C ARG A 17 44.16 12.80 22.34
N SER A 18 43.49 13.66 23.10
CA SER A 18 44.12 14.54 24.07
C SER A 18 43.33 14.54 25.38
N ARG A 19 44.06 14.44 26.50
CA ARG A 19 43.54 14.26 27.86
C ARG A 19 42.93 15.56 28.39
N ALA A 20 41.69 15.48 28.87
CA ALA A 20 41.22 16.21 30.04
C ALA A 20 40.16 15.36 30.76
N ARG A 21 40.47 14.88 31.97
CA ARG A 21 39.54 14.15 32.83
C ARG A 21 38.54 15.16 33.41
N SER A 22 37.35 15.22 32.84
CA SER A 22 36.13 15.64 33.54
C SER A 22 35.16 14.45 33.57
N ARG A 23 34.60 14.15 34.75
CA ARG A 23 33.66 13.04 34.97
C ARG A 23 32.44 13.21 34.04
N PRO A 24 32.03 12.21 33.23
CA PRO A 24 30.80 12.29 32.47
C PRO A 24 29.64 11.80 33.35
N GLU A 25 29.12 12.65 34.23
CA GLU A 25 27.88 12.35 34.95
C GLU A 25 26.66 12.57 34.05
N ASN A 26 25.97 11.45 33.77
CA ASN A 26 24.52 11.31 33.56
C ASN A 26 23.76 12.04 32.43
N ARG A 27 24.40 12.78 31.51
CA ARG A 27 23.64 13.51 30.47
C ARG A 27 23.08 12.68 29.29
N LEU A 28 23.51 11.42 29.12
CA LEU A 28 23.04 10.54 28.02
C LEU A 28 21.78 9.72 28.36
N LYS A 29 21.39 9.62 29.65
CA LYS A 29 20.28 8.79 30.11
C LYS A 29 18.87 9.18 29.63
N PRO A 30 18.52 10.47 29.45
CA PRO A 30 17.16 10.85 29.05
C PRO A 30 16.80 10.37 27.64
N ARG A 31 17.71 10.51 26.67
CA ARG A 31 17.48 10.15 25.26
C ARG A 31 17.41 8.64 25.01
N LEU A 32 18.18 7.85 25.75
CA LEU A 32 18.12 6.39 25.66
C LEU A 32 16.79 5.86 26.20
N ARG A 33 16.29 6.45 27.29
CA ARG A 33 15.02 6.06 27.93
C ARG A 33 13.80 6.39 27.07
N THR A 34 13.82 7.49 26.33
CA THR A 34 12.73 7.84 25.39
C THR A 34 12.71 6.89 24.19
N TRP A 35 13.87 6.54 23.64
CA TRP A 35 13.96 5.58 22.53
C TRP A 35 13.45 4.18 22.90
N GLU A 36 13.81 3.68 24.09
CA GLU A 36 13.32 2.39 24.57
C GLU A 36 11.80 2.38 24.73
N LEU A 37 11.22 3.47 25.23
CA LEU A 37 9.78 3.61 25.38
C LEU A 37 9.08 3.68 24.02
N GLU A 38 9.57 4.51 23.10
CA GLU A 38 9.06 4.60 21.73
C GLU A 38 9.09 3.25 21.02
N HIS A 39 10.19 2.49 21.15
CA HIS A 39 10.30 1.17 20.54
C HIS A 39 9.30 0.17 21.13
N LYS A 40 9.12 0.17 22.46
CA LYS A 40 8.10 -0.67 23.11
C LYS A 40 6.69 -0.32 22.66
N ILE A 41 6.37 0.98 22.55
CA ILE A 41 5.07 1.44 22.07
C ILE A 41 4.87 1.04 20.60
N LEU A 42 5.89 1.17 19.76
CA LEU A 42 5.81 0.72 18.37
C LEU A 42 5.55 -0.79 18.27
N VAL A 43 6.30 -1.61 19.02
CA VAL A 43 6.10 -3.06 19.02
C VAL A 43 4.69 -3.41 19.48
N LEU A 44 4.20 -2.76 20.53
CA LEU A 44 2.82 -2.91 21.00
C LEU A 44 1.82 -2.50 19.92
N LEU A 45 2.05 -1.38 19.23
CA LEU A 45 1.18 -0.89 18.16
C LEU A 45 1.11 -1.89 16.99
N LEU A 46 2.25 -2.43 16.56
CA LEU A 46 2.31 -3.42 15.49
C LEU A 46 1.63 -4.73 15.91
N ALA A 47 1.83 -5.17 17.14
CA ALA A 47 1.15 -6.34 17.69
C ALA A 47 -0.36 -6.13 17.74
N LEU A 48 -0.83 -4.98 18.21
CA LEU A 48 -2.25 -4.63 18.23
C LEU A 48 -2.84 -4.56 16.82
N SER A 49 -2.13 -3.96 15.86
CA SER A 49 -2.54 -3.92 14.45
C SER A 49 -2.70 -5.33 13.88
N PHE A 50 -1.72 -6.20 14.13
CA PHE A 50 -1.71 -7.58 13.62
C PHE A 50 -2.84 -8.41 14.25
N ILE A 51 -2.98 -8.37 15.58
CA ILE A 51 -4.05 -9.08 16.31
C ILE A 51 -5.41 -8.59 15.84
N ARG A 52 -5.61 -7.28 15.71
CA ARG A 52 -6.85 -6.70 15.21
C ARG A 52 -7.16 -7.17 13.79
N GLY A 53 -6.15 -7.25 12.92
CA GLY A 53 -6.31 -7.79 11.57
C GLY A 53 -6.73 -9.26 11.56
N ILE A 54 -6.12 -10.09 12.42
CA ILE A 54 -6.55 -11.49 12.60
C ILE A 54 -8.02 -11.56 13.05
N LEU A 55 -8.40 -10.73 14.03
CA LEU A 55 -9.78 -10.69 14.52
C LEU A 55 -10.75 -10.30 13.39
N TYR A 56 -10.43 -9.28 12.59
CA TYR A 56 -11.25 -8.91 11.43
C TYR A 56 -11.32 -10.04 10.40
N SER A 57 -10.18 -10.66 10.09
CA SER A 57 -10.09 -11.81 9.17
C SER A 57 -10.98 -12.99 9.60
N ALA A 58 -11.12 -13.22 10.91
CA ALA A 58 -11.93 -14.29 11.48
C ALA A 58 -13.41 -13.91 11.67
N VAL A 59 -13.69 -12.68 12.08
CA VAL A 59 -15.06 -12.21 12.40
C VAL A 59 -15.85 -11.88 11.14
N ILE A 60 -15.21 -11.33 10.11
CA ILE A 60 -15.88 -11.03 8.85
C ILE A 60 -16.09 -12.34 8.10
N PRO A 61 -17.35 -12.75 7.84
CA PRO A 61 -17.59 -14.00 7.14
C PRO A 61 -16.89 -14.01 5.76
N PRO A 62 -16.54 -15.19 5.24
CA PRO A 62 -16.05 -15.34 3.88
C PRO A 62 -16.90 -14.56 2.87
N TRP A 63 -16.22 -13.95 1.90
CA TRP A 63 -16.81 -13.26 0.73
C TRP A 63 -17.52 -11.95 1.01
N GLN A 64 -17.59 -11.49 2.27
CA GLN A 64 -18.29 -10.24 2.60
C GLN A 64 -17.45 -9.00 2.31
N ALA A 65 -16.15 -9.16 2.06
CA ALA A 65 -15.31 -8.06 1.59
C ALA A 65 -15.51 -7.81 0.09
N PRO A 66 -15.34 -6.56 -0.39
CA PRO A 66 -15.44 -6.23 -1.82
C PRO A 66 -14.48 -7.08 -2.66
N ASP A 67 -14.99 -7.63 -3.77
CA ASP A 67 -14.23 -8.32 -4.83
C ASP A 67 -13.37 -9.50 -4.34
N GLU A 68 -13.59 -9.97 -3.10
CA GLU A 68 -12.79 -11.00 -2.43
C GLU A 68 -12.84 -12.36 -3.16
N PRO A 69 -14.00 -12.84 -3.65
CA PRO A 69 -14.06 -14.05 -4.47
C PRO A 69 -13.15 -13.98 -5.70
N ASP A 70 -13.07 -12.83 -6.35
CA ASP A 70 -12.36 -12.68 -7.62
C ASP A 70 -10.85 -12.70 -7.41
N HIS A 71 -10.40 -12.02 -6.35
CA HIS A 71 -8.99 -11.98 -5.99
C HIS A 71 -8.51 -13.35 -5.47
N PHE A 72 -9.33 -14.06 -4.70
CA PHE A 72 -9.06 -15.42 -4.26
C PHE A 72 -8.90 -16.37 -5.46
N GLN A 73 -9.89 -16.38 -6.36
CA GLN A 73 -9.90 -17.29 -7.50
C GLN A 73 -8.68 -17.09 -8.41
N TYR A 74 -8.24 -15.85 -8.65
CA TYR A 74 -7.04 -15.61 -9.46
C TYR A 74 -5.81 -16.27 -8.80
N ALA A 75 -5.57 -16.05 -7.51
CA ALA A 75 -4.46 -16.69 -6.81
C ALA A 75 -4.56 -18.24 -6.85
N ALA A 76 -5.74 -18.80 -6.67
CA ALA A 76 -5.98 -20.24 -6.75
C ALA A 76 -5.71 -20.82 -8.14
N LEU A 77 -6.15 -20.14 -9.21
CA LEU A 77 -5.92 -20.56 -10.60
C LEU A 77 -4.43 -20.51 -10.97
N LEU A 78 -3.67 -19.54 -10.46
CA LEU A 78 -2.22 -19.50 -10.64
C LEU A 78 -1.52 -20.73 -10.03
N VAL A 79 -1.97 -21.18 -8.86
CA VAL A 79 -1.45 -22.41 -8.23
C VAL A 79 -1.79 -23.64 -9.06
N ARG A 80 -2.99 -23.70 -9.64
CA ARG A 80 -3.49 -24.85 -10.40
C ARG A 80 -2.87 -24.98 -11.78
N TYR A 81 -2.79 -23.88 -12.52
CA TYR A 81 -2.34 -23.88 -13.91
C TYR A 81 -0.85 -23.60 -14.08
N HIS A 82 -0.16 -23.09 -13.05
CA HIS A 82 1.25 -22.69 -13.10
C HIS A 82 1.59 -21.71 -14.25
N ARG A 83 0.60 -20.95 -14.72
CA ARG A 83 0.71 -19.91 -15.74
C ARG A 83 -0.34 -18.83 -15.49
N PHE A 84 -0.19 -17.67 -16.11
CA PHE A 84 -1.20 -16.62 -16.02
C PHE A 84 -2.54 -17.13 -16.59
N PRO A 85 -3.63 -17.10 -15.79
CA PRO A 85 -4.93 -17.55 -16.24
C PRO A 85 -5.55 -16.57 -17.23
N ILE A 86 -6.23 -17.11 -18.23
CA ILE A 86 -7.10 -16.38 -19.16
C ILE A 86 -8.57 -16.64 -18.80
N LYS A 87 -9.51 -15.83 -19.31
CA LYS A 87 -10.94 -15.98 -18.98
C LYS A 87 -11.48 -17.39 -19.28
N GLN A 88 -10.98 -18.01 -20.33
CA GLN A 88 -11.32 -19.38 -20.70
C GLN A 88 -10.92 -20.39 -19.62
N ASP A 89 -9.80 -20.19 -18.91
CA ASP A 89 -9.39 -21.06 -17.81
C ASP A 89 -10.35 -20.95 -16.62
N VAL A 90 -10.84 -19.74 -16.35
CA VAL A 90 -11.81 -19.50 -15.26
C VAL A 90 -13.11 -20.24 -15.55
N ALA A 91 -13.60 -20.13 -16.78
CA ALA A 91 -14.80 -20.83 -17.22
C ALA A 91 -14.62 -22.37 -17.29
N ALA A 92 -13.40 -22.84 -17.56
CA ALA A 92 -13.09 -24.26 -17.67
C ALA A 92 -12.87 -24.95 -16.30
N ASP A 93 -12.45 -24.24 -15.25
CA ASP A 93 -12.30 -24.81 -13.90
C ASP A 93 -13.64 -24.88 -13.15
N GLU A 94 -14.55 -25.72 -13.66
CA GLU A 94 -15.89 -25.92 -13.10
C GLU A 94 -15.86 -26.28 -11.60
N TRP A 95 -14.84 -27.04 -11.18
CA TRP A 95 -14.66 -27.40 -9.78
C TRP A 95 -14.48 -26.16 -8.92
N LEU A 96 -13.56 -25.24 -9.28
CA LEU A 96 -13.31 -24.04 -8.49
C LEU A 96 -14.54 -23.13 -8.49
N GLN A 97 -15.17 -22.94 -9.65
CA GLN A 97 -16.39 -22.12 -9.77
C GLN A 97 -17.51 -22.65 -8.87
N THR A 98 -17.73 -23.97 -8.88
CA THR A 98 -18.76 -24.63 -8.07
C THR A 98 -18.47 -24.50 -6.57
N GLN A 99 -17.22 -24.72 -6.16
CA GLN A 99 -16.82 -24.63 -4.75
C GLN A 99 -16.93 -23.20 -4.22
N VAL A 100 -16.48 -22.21 -5.00
CA VAL A 100 -16.62 -20.80 -4.64
C VAL A 100 -18.09 -20.43 -4.52
N TYR A 101 -18.91 -20.73 -5.53
CA TYR A 101 -20.35 -20.46 -5.51
C TYR A 101 -21.06 -21.09 -4.30
N ALA A 102 -20.83 -22.38 -4.06
CA ALA A 102 -21.44 -23.11 -2.93
C ALA A 102 -21.04 -22.47 -1.59
N SER A 103 -19.76 -22.13 -1.42
CA SER A 103 -19.30 -21.46 -0.19
C SER A 103 -19.90 -20.06 -0.04
N MET A 104 -20.02 -19.29 -1.12
CA MET A 104 -20.66 -17.97 -1.07
C MET A 104 -22.14 -18.10 -0.66
N GLN A 105 -22.84 -19.15 -1.08
CA GLN A 105 -24.23 -19.41 -0.68
C GLN A 105 -24.32 -19.76 0.80
N GLU A 106 -23.45 -20.65 1.28
CA GLU A 106 -23.32 -21.03 2.69
C GLU A 106 -23.14 -19.79 3.57
N PHE A 107 -22.27 -18.86 3.17
CA PHE A 107 -22.02 -17.60 3.89
C PHE A 107 -22.99 -16.48 3.55
N CYS A 108 -24.11 -16.78 2.88
CA CYS A 108 -25.19 -15.83 2.59
C CYS A 108 -24.72 -14.57 1.84
N PHE A 109 -23.76 -14.70 0.93
CA PHE A 109 -23.20 -13.57 0.16
C PHE A 109 -24.29 -12.72 -0.51
N TRP A 110 -25.20 -13.34 -1.25
CA TRP A 110 -26.24 -12.60 -1.98
C TRP A 110 -27.19 -11.85 -1.05
N ALA A 111 -27.64 -12.50 0.03
CA ALA A 111 -28.56 -11.86 0.97
C ALA A 111 -27.91 -10.71 1.74
N ARG A 112 -26.64 -10.86 2.16
CA ARG A 112 -25.95 -9.90 3.04
C ARG A 112 -25.20 -8.81 2.29
N ARG A 113 -24.61 -9.13 1.13
CA ARG A 113 -23.71 -8.24 0.38
C ARG A 113 -24.34 -7.67 -0.87
N ALA A 114 -25.00 -8.51 -1.67
CA ALA A 114 -25.61 -8.10 -2.93
C ALA A 114 -27.07 -7.62 -2.74
N HIS A 115 -27.70 -7.95 -1.62
CA HIS A 115 -29.11 -7.71 -1.33
C HIS A 115 -30.05 -8.31 -2.39
N THR A 116 -29.69 -9.48 -2.91
CA THR A 116 -30.42 -10.22 -3.93
C THR A 116 -30.60 -11.69 -3.53
N LEU A 117 -31.41 -12.41 -4.29
CA LEU A 117 -31.43 -13.87 -4.23
C LEU A 117 -30.19 -14.42 -4.94
N ALA A 118 -29.73 -15.58 -4.48
CA ALA A 118 -28.64 -16.26 -5.18
C ALA A 118 -29.11 -16.64 -6.61
N PRO A 119 -28.36 -16.28 -7.65
CA PRO A 119 -28.63 -16.69 -9.02
C PRO A 119 -28.45 -18.20 -9.15
N ALA A 120 -29.00 -18.82 -10.19
CA ALA A 120 -28.90 -20.27 -10.39
C ALA A 120 -27.46 -20.79 -10.59
N ALA A 121 -26.53 -19.92 -10.98
CA ALA A 121 -25.12 -20.22 -11.17
C ALA A 121 -24.27 -18.98 -10.89
N LEU A 122 -22.95 -19.16 -10.72
CA LEU A 122 -22.01 -18.05 -10.51
C LEU A 122 -21.93 -17.16 -11.74
N GLU A 123 -22.31 -15.90 -11.56
CA GLU A 123 -22.26 -14.85 -12.59
C GLU A 123 -20.82 -14.51 -12.95
N GLU A 124 -20.61 -14.09 -14.20
CA GLU A 124 -19.28 -13.76 -14.74
C GLU A 124 -18.58 -12.62 -13.98
N GLU A 125 -19.36 -11.72 -13.36
CA GLU A 125 -18.82 -10.62 -12.53
C GLU A 125 -18.07 -11.12 -11.30
N TYR A 126 -18.46 -12.27 -10.74
CA TYR A 126 -17.82 -12.87 -9.56
C TYR A 126 -16.81 -13.96 -9.94
N ARG A 127 -16.38 -13.99 -11.20
CA ARG A 127 -15.37 -14.92 -11.69
C ARG A 127 -14.04 -14.20 -11.76
N ALA A 128 -13.07 -14.74 -11.01
CA ALA A 128 -11.64 -14.42 -10.97
C ALA A 128 -11.20 -13.08 -11.59
N ALA A 129 -10.41 -12.29 -10.86
CA ALA A 129 -9.93 -10.95 -11.28
C ALA A 129 -8.90 -10.94 -12.45
N VAL A 130 -9.04 -11.84 -13.43
CA VAL A 130 -8.24 -11.97 -14.64
C VAL A 130 -8.23 -10.64 -15.41
N GLY A 131 -7.03 -10.21 -15.79
CA GLY A 131 -6.80 -8.89 -16.40
C GLY A 131 -6.34 -7.82 -15.40
N HIS A 132 -6.39 -8.09 -14.09
CA HIS A 132 -5.70 -7.26 -13.10
C HIS A 132 -4.18 -7.47 -13.17
N PRO A 133 -3.37 -6.46 -12.79
CA PRO A 133 -1.92 -6.60 -12.69
C PRO A 133 -1.50 -7.77 -11.78
N PRO A 134 -0.48 -8.55 -12.16
CA PRO A 134 -0.30 -9.91 -11.63
C PRO A 134 0.39 -10.00 -10.25
N LEU A 135 1.08 -8.97 -9.78
CA LEU A 135 2.06 -9.10 -8.69
C LEU A 135 1.42 -9.57 -7.37
N TYR A 136 0.26 -9.04 -7.02
CA TYR A 136 -0.46 -9.45 -5.82
C TYR A 136 -0.86 -10.93 -5.87
N TYR A 137 -1.34 -11.40 -7.02
CA TYR A 137 -1.78 -12.78 -7.18
C TYR A 137 -0.62 -13.77 -7.24
N LEU A 138 0.54 -13.36 -7.75
CA LEU A 138 1.77 -14.16 -7.65
C LEU A 138 2.21 -14.33 -6.19
N LEU A 139 2.12 -13.27 -5.37
CA LEU A 139 2.35 -13.36 -3.93
C LEU A 139 1.31 -14.28 -3.28
N GLY A 140 0.02 -14.12 -3.62
CA GLY A 140 -1.05 -14.98 -3.13
C GLY A 140 -0.83 -16.44 -3.49
N ALA A 141 -0.50 -16.74 -4.74
CA ALA A 141 -0.20 -18.10 -5.21
C ALA A 141 1.02 -18.70 -4.49
N PHE A 142 2.06 -17.91 -4.24
CA PHE A 142 3.23 -18.33 -3.45
C PHE A 142 2.83 -18.69 -2.01
N LEU A 143 2.00 -17.87 -1.35
CA LEU A 143 1.51 -18.15 0.00
C LEU A 143 0.58 -19.37 0.03
N LEU A 144 -0.19 -19.56 -1.03
CA LEU A 144 -1.22 -20.59 -1.12
C LEU A 144 -0.69 -21.96 -1.54
N ALA A 145 0.35 -22.02 -2.37
CA ALA A 145 0.87 -23.26 -2.95
C ALA A 145 1.09 -24.40 -1.92
N PRO A 146 1.68 -24.17 -0.72
CA PRO A 146 1.86 -25.22 0.28
C PRO A 146 0.55 -25.74 0.88
N PHE A 147 -0.53 -24.96 0.80
CA PHE A 147 -1.83 -25.24 1.41
C PHE A 147 -2.94 -25.48 0.37
N SER A 148 -2.55 -25.71 -0.89
CA SER A 148 -3.46 -25.97 -2.00
C SER A 148 -4.35 -27.21 -1.82
N HIS A 149 -3.96 -28.10 -0.90
CA HIS A 149 -4.69 -29.31 -0.54
C HIS A 149 -5.71 -29.09 0.60
N CYS A 150 -5.67 -27.95 1.30
CA CYS A 150 -6.62 -27.61 2.35
C CYS A 150 -7.98 -27.24 1.75
N ASP A 151 -9.03 -27.18 2.57
CA ASP A 151 -10.34 -26.70 2.13
C ASP A 151 -10.30 -25.23 1.70
N LEU A 152 -11.30 -24.83 0.92
CA LEU A 152 -11.36 -23.52 0.27
C LEU A 152 -11.38 -22.36 1.29
N ILE A 153 -12.03 -22.54 2.44
CA ILE A 153 -12.14 -21.49 3.47
C ILE A 153 -10.82 -21.35 4.23
N THR A 154 -10.13 -22.45 4.51
CA THR A 154 -8.77 -22.41 5.07
C THR A 154 -7.82 -21.68 4.11
N GLN A 155 -7.88 -21.98 2.82
CA GLN A 155 -7.11 -21.29 1.79
C GLN A 155 -7.39 -19.78 1.78
N LEU A 156 -8.67 -19.37 1.90
CA LEU A 156 -9.05 -17.96 2.02
C LEU A 156 -8.41 -17.30 3.24
N HIS A 157 -8.47 -17.93 4.42
CA HIS A 157 -7.87 -17.37 5.63
C HIS A 157 -6.35 -17.24 5.54
N ILE A 158 -5.66 -18.16 4.87
CA ILE A 158 -4.21 -18.03 4.61
C ILE A 158 -3.90 -16.77 3.80
N LEU A 159 -4.67 -16.51 2.74
CA LEU A 159 -4.50 -15.29 1.96
C LEU A 159 -4.85 -14.04 2.77
N ARG A 160 -5.92 -14.08 3.58
CA ARG A 160 -6.27 -12.97 4.49
C ARG A 160 -5.14 -12.69 5.49
N LEU A 161 -4.49 -13.71 6.05
CA LEU A 161 -3.33 -13.52 6.93
C LEU A 161 -2.16 -12.86 6.19
N GLY A 162 -1.96 -13.19 4.91
CA GLY A 162 -1.05 -12.47 4.02
C GLY A 162 -1.36 -10.99 3.94
N SER A 163 -2.63 -10.63 3.70
CA SER A 163 -3.08 -9.22 3.72
C SER A 163 -2.85 -8.54 5.06
N VAL A 164 -3.16 -9.22 6.18
CA VAL A 164 -2.97 -8.67 7.54
C VAL A 164 -1.49 -8.33 7.79
N LEU A 165 -0.58 -9.20 7.32
CA LEU A 165 0.85 -8.92 7.41
C LEU A 165 1.23 -7.69 6.57
N LEU A 166 0.72 -7.58 5.34
CA LEU A 166 0.96 -6.41 4.49
C LEU A 166 0.44 -5.12 5.14
N GLY A 167 -0.78 -5.11 5.68
CA GLY A 167 -1.33 -3.96 6.41
C GLY A 167 -0.53 -3.58 7.66
N THR A 168 -0.03 -4.58 8.40
CA THR A 168 0.85 -4.35 9.56
C THR A 168 2.19 -3.73 9.13
N LEU A 169 2.75 -4.18 8.01
CA LEU A 169 3.94 -3.55 7.43
C LEU A 169 3.66 -2.12 6.97
N THR A 170 2.47 -1.82 6.45
CA THR A 170 2.05 -0.44 6.12
C THR A 170 2.07 0.46 7.36
N VAL A 171 1.59 -0.02 8.51
CA VAL A 171 1.68 0.72 9.79
C VAL A 171 3.12 1.00 10.19
N LEU A 172 4.02 0.03 10.01
CA LEU A 172 5.46 0.25 10.24
C LEU A 172 6.02 1.32 9.30
N VAL A 173 5.67 1.29 8.01
CA VAL A 173 6.12 2.30 7.05
C VAL A 173 5.55 3.68 7.39
N ALA A 174 4.31 3.76 7.88
CA ALA A 174 3.72 5.00 8.38
C ALA A 174 4.50 5.57 9.57
N TYR A 175 4.95 4.73 10.51
CA TYR A 175 5.85 5.14 11.59
C TYR A 175 7.17 5.69 11.04
N LEU A 176 7.81 4.96 10.10
CA LEU A 176 9.07 5.39 9.49
C LEU A 176 8.93 6.72 8.73
N ALA A 177 7.82 6.92 8.03
CA ALA A 177 7.48 8.18 7.38
C ALA A 177 7.28 9.30 8.41
N ALA A 178 6.51 9.06 9.48
CA ALA A 178 6.29 10.03 10.55
C ALA A 178 7.62 10.46 11.21
N ARG A 179 8.55 9.52 11.45
CA ARG A 179 9.90 9.82 11.93
C ARG A 179 10.73 10.66 10.97
N ALA A 180 10.56 10.48 9.67
CA ALA A 180 11.23 11.31 8.68
C ALA A 180 10.67 12.74 8.66
N LEU A 181 9.36 12.90 8.93
CA LEU A 181 8.67 14.17 8.91
C LEU A 181 8.83 14.99 10.19
N PHE A 182 8.75 14.32 11.33
CA PHE A 182 8.71 14.93 12.66
C PHE A 182 9.83 14.37 13.55
N PRO A 183 11.12 14.51 13.17
CA PRO A 183 12.22 13.82 13.84
C PRO A 183 12.38 14.17 15.34
N GLU A 184 11.93 15.35 15.75
CA GLU A 184 12.02 15.84 17.13
C GLU A 184 10.71 15.70 17.93
N ASP A 185 9.63 15.23 17.31
CA ASP A 185 8.30 15.15 17.97
C ASP A 185 7.78 13.70 18.02
N ALA A 186 8.10 13.03 19.13
CA ALA A 186 7.69 11.65 19.39
C ALA A 186 6.16 11.46 19.36
N SER A 187 5.39 12.51 19.67
CA SER A 187 3.93 12.47 19.67
C SER A 187 3.40 12.19 18.28
N TRP A 188 3.89 12.90 17.26
CA TRP A 188 3.51 12.66 15.86
C TRP A 188 4.08 11.36 15.31
N GLN A 189 5.28 10.97 15.74
CA GLN A 189 5.89 9.70 15.34
C GLN A 189 5.02 8.51 15.72
N LEU A 190 4.31 8.58 16.85
CA LEU A 190 3.41 7.53 17.33
C LEU A 190 1.94 7.75 16.93
N ALA A 191 1.46 8.99 16.88
CA ALA A 191 0.08 9.30 16.54
C ALA A 191 -0.28 8.94 15.09
N VAL A 192 0.62 9.16 14.13
CA VAL A 192 0.39 8.84 12.72
C VAL A 192 0.20 7.33 12.48
N PRO A 193 1.14 6.45 12.86
CA PRO A 193 0.92 5.00 12.68
C PRO A 193 -0.22 4.49 13.56
N ALA A 194 -0.47 5.09 14.73
CA ALA A 194 -1.64 4.71 15.54
C ALA A 194 -2.94 5.03 14.82
N PHE A 195 -3.06 6.21 14.21
CA PHE A 195 -4.20 6.56 13.38
C PHE A 195 -4.40 5.53 12.26
N VAL A 196 -3.36 5.22 11.49
CA VAL A 196 -3.43 4.21 10.41
C VAL A 196 -3.86 2.83 10.95
N ALA A 197 -3.28 2.38 12.06
CA ALA A 197 -3.58 1.08 12.67
C ALA A 197 -5.02 0.98 13.20
N PHE A 198 -5.59 2.08 13.69
CA PHE A 198 -6.91 2.10 14.32
C PHE A 198 -8.05 2.59 13.41
N LEU A 199 -7.76 2.99 12.16
CA LEU A 199 -8.79 3.26 11.15
C LEU A 199 -9.59 1.98 10.83
N PRO A 200 -10.92 1.93 11.08
CA PRO A 200 -11.73 0.72 10.85
C PRO A 200 -11.73 0.26 9.40
N MET A 201 -11.84 1.20 8.45
CA MET A 201 -11.84 0.88 7.03
C MET A 201 -10.50 0.29 6.57
N HIS A 202 -9.38 0.84 7.05
CA HIS A 202 -8.05 0.32 6.71
C HIS A 202 -7.88 -1.12 7.21
N THR A 203 -8.25 -1.42 8.46
CA THR A 203 -8.19 -2.80 8.97
C THR A 203 -9.16 -3.73 8.24
N PHE A 204 -10.36 -3.28 7.90
CA PHE A 204 -11.32 -4.08 7.13
C PHE A 204 -10.74 -4.52 5.78
N ILE A 205 -10.19 -3.59 5.01
CA ILE A 205 -9.60 -3.87 3.69
C ILE A 205 -8.31 -4.68 3.84
N THR A 206 -7.41 -4.32 4.76
CA THR A 206 -6.14 -5.05 4.93
C THR A 206 -6.29 -6.40 5.63
N SER A 207 -7.50 -6.80 6.03
CA SER A 207 -7.79 -8.14 6.57
C SER A 207 -8.56 -9.04 5.60
N SER A 208 -8.82 -8.57 4.37
CA SER A 208 -9.48 -9.33 3.31
C SER A 208 -8.54 -9.58 2.12
N VAL A 209 -8.92 -10.49 1.22
CA VAL A 209 -8.11 -10.79 0.03
C VAL A 209 -8.37 -9.75 -1.06
N ASN A 210 -7.42 -8.84 -1.27
CA ASN A 210 -7.47 -7.81 -2.31
C ASN A 210 -6.07 -7.30 -2.69
N ASN A 211 -5.96 -6.72 -3.88
CA ASN A 211 -4.70 -6.11 -4.33
C ASN A 211 -4.41 -4.73 -3.72
N ASP A 212 -5.34 -4.14 -2.97
CA ASP A 212 -5.14 -2.85 -2.29
C ASP A 212 -4.09 -2.93 -1.19
N SER A 213 -4.07 -4.02 -0.42
CA SER A 213 -3.16 -4.20 0.70
C SER A 213 -1.68 -4.11 0.27
N LEU A 214 -1.32 -4.76 -0.85
CA LEU A 214 0.03 -4.66 -1.41
C LEU A 214 0.28 -3.31 -2.09
N ALA A 215 -0.73 -2.77 -2.79
CA ALA A 215 -0.63 -1.49 -3.48
C ALA A 215 -0.36 -0.33 -2.50
N GLU A 216 -1.07 -0.31 -1.38
CA GLU A 216 -0.90 0.68 -0.31
C GLU A 216 0.49 0.59 0.33
N LEU A 217 0.97 -0.63 0.62
CA LEU A 217 2.32 -0.83 1.17
C LEU A 217 3.39 -0.27 0.21
N LEU A 218 3.30 -0.62 -1.07
CA LEU A 218 4.24 -0.16 -2.10
C LEU A 218 4.19 1.36 -2.28
N ALA A 219 3.00 1.96 -2.32
CA ALA A 219 2.83 3.41 -2.40
C ALA A 219 3.42 4.10 -1.16
N SER A 220 3.19 3.55 0.03
CA SER A 220 3.75 4.06 1.29
C SER A 220 5.27 3.99 1.30
N LEU A 221 5.85 2.91 0.78
CA LEU A 221 7.30 2.75 0.61
C LEU A 221 7.89 3.74 -0.38
N VAL A 222 7.19 4.06 -1.48
CA VAL A 222 7.60 5.12 -2.41
C VAL A 222 7.65 6.45 -1.67
N ILE A 223 6.57 6.82 -0.96
CA ILE A 223 6.51 8.09 -0.21
C ILE A 223 7.65 8.14 0.83
N TYR A 224 7.82 7.10 1.63
CA TYR A 224 8.91 7.03 2.61
C TYR A 224 10.30 7.16 1.96
N SER A 225 10.53 6.50 0.82
CA SER A 225 11.80 6.57 0.09
C SER A 225 12.07 7.99 -0.44
N LEU A 226 11.04 8.68 -0.94
CA LEU A 226 11.13 10.07 -1.38
C LEU A 226 11.45 11.02 -0.21
N LEU A 227 10.94 10.75 0.99
CA LEU A 227 11.25 11.54 2.19
C LEU A 227 12.69 11.37 2.69
N LYS A 228 13.33 10.25 2.37
CA LYS A 228 14.71 9.95 2.79
C LYS A 228 15.77 10.39 1.78
N ILE A 229 15.41 11.09 0.71
CA ILE A 229 16.41 11.62 -0.25
C ILE A 229 17.25 12.70 0.47
N PRO A 230 18.58 12.53 0.61
CA PRO A 230 19.42 13.49 1.30
C PRO A 230 19.53 14.77 0.49
N LYS A 231 19.53 15.92 1.16
CA LYS A 231 19.66 17.22 0.51
C LYS A 231 21.02 17.41 -0.17
N ASP A 232 22.06 16.77 0.35
CA ASP A 232 23.44 17.06 -0.03
C ASP A 232 24.10 15.91 -0.82
N SER A 233 23.38 14.81 -1.09
CA SER A 233 23.96 13.66 -1.81
C SER A 233 22.92 12.91 -2.64
N PHE A 234 22.97 13.10 -3.95
CA PHE A 234 22.21 12.28 -4.91
C PHE A 234 22.78 10.86 -4.96
N SER A 235 21.93 9.85 -4.86
CA SER A 235 22.32 8.44 -4.91
C SER A 235 21.49 7.69 -5.95
N TRP A 236 22.12 7.27 -7.05
CA TRP A 236 21.45 6.55 -8.15
C TRP A 236 20.78 5.25 -7.65
N ARG A 237 21.37 4.57 -6.66
CA ARG A 237 20.82 3.36 -6.05
C ARG A 237 19.43 3.61 -5.46
N ARG A 238 19.20 4.79 -4.86
CA ARG A 238 17.89 5.16 -4.30
C ARG A 238 16.88 5.47 -5.39
N VAL A 239 17.32 6.14 -6.46
CA VAL A 239 16.45 6.40 -7.63
C VAL A 239 16.01 5.09 -8.28
N VAL A 240 16.94 4.16 -8.49
CA VAL A 240 16.61 2.81 -8.98
C VAL A 240 15.68 2.10 -8.01
N GLY A 241 15.92 2.19 -6.70
CA GLY A 241 15.01 1.64 -5.68
C GLY A 241 13.58 2.19 -5.78
N VAL A 242 13.42 3.50 -5.94
CA VAL A 242 12.12 4.15 -6.14
C VAL A 242 11.49 3.70 -7.47
N ALA A 243 12.26 3.65 -8.57
CA ALA A 243 11.77 3.18 -9.85
C ALA A 243 11.28 1.72 -9.80
N CYS A 244 12.01 0.85 -9.09
CA CYS A 244 11.57 -0.52 -8.84
C CYS A 244 10.27 -0.55 -8.03
N LEU A 245 10.14 0.23 -6.95
CA LEU A 245 8.91 0.31 -6.16
C LEU A 245 7.72 0.80 -7.00
N LEU A 246 7.93 1.80 -7.86
CA LEU A 246 6.90 2.28 -8.79
C LEU A 246 6.46 1.19 -9.77
N LEU A 247 7.42 0.47 -10.37
CA LEU A 247 7.13 -0.65 -11.26
C LEU A 247 6.33 -1.75 -10.54
N LEU A 248 6.77 -2.15 -9.34
CA LEU A 248 6.04 -3.13 -8.52
C LEU A 248 4.64 -2.65 -8.17
N GLY A 249 4.47 -1.36 -7.88
CA GLY A 249 3.16 -0.75 -7.64
C GLY A 249 2.24 -0.92 -8.86
N VAL A 250 2.72 -0.53 -10.05
CA VAL A 250 1.96 -0.66 -11.31
C VAL A 250 1.61 -2.11 -11.60
N LEU A 251 2.54 -3.04 -11.33
CA LEU A 251 2.31 -4.48 -11.45
C LEU A 251 1.36 -5.05 -10.39
N THR A 252 1.00 -4.27 -9.36
CA THR A 252 0.04 -4.65 -8.31
C THR A 252 -1.35 -4.08 -8.58
N LYS A 253 -1.43 -2.75 -8.80
CA LYS A 253 -2.70 -2.07 -9.03
C LYS A 253 -2.50 -0.82 -9.87
N ARG A 254 -3.33 -0.65 -10.91
CA ARG A 254 -3.27 0.52 -11.81
C ARG A 254 -3.39 1.85 -11.07
N THR A 255 -4.10 1.89 -9.95
CA THR A 255 -4.28 3.11 -9.15
C THR A 255 -2.97 3.63 -8.57
N THR A 256 -1.93 2.80 -8.36
CA THR A 256 -0.63 3.29 -7.84
C THR A 256 0.13 4.17 -8.83
N THR A 257 -0.34 4.30 -10.07
CA THR A 257 0.27 5.17 -11.08
C THR A 257 0.35 6.63 -10.65
N PHE A 258 -0.47 7.09 -9.68
CA PHE A 258 -0.34 8.42 -9.08
C PHE A 258 1.05 8.68 -8.48
N ALA A 259 1.75 7.63 -8.05
CA ALA A 259 3.08 7.74 -7.44
C ALA A 259 4.17 8.11 -8.46
N ILE A 260 3.91 7.88 -9.75
CA ILE A 260 4.85 8.20 -10.85
C ILE A 260 5.04 9.72 -10.99
N PRO A 261 4.00 10.54 -11.26
CA PRO A 261 4.18 11.99 -11.34
C PRO A 261 4.68 12.56 -10.01
N LEU A 262 4.26 12.00 -8.88
CA LEU A 262 4.77 12.37 -7.56
C LEU A 262 6.31 12.22 -7.48
N ALA A 263 6.85 11.06 -7.85
CA ALA A 263 8.29 10.82 -7.85
C ALA A 263 9.01 11.68 -8.91
N ALA A 264 8.42 11.81 -10.11
CA ALA A 264 8.96 12.58 -11.22
C ALA A 264 9.05 14.09 -10.90
N LEU A 265 8.16 14.63 -10.07
CA LEU A 265 8.24 16.01 -9.59
C LEU A 265 9.20 16.15 -8.42
N THR A 266 9.14 15.22 -7.46
CA THR A 266 9.90 15.32 -6.21
C THR A 266 11.40 15.18 -6.44
N ILE A 267 11.84 14.20 -7.23
CA ILE A 267 13.27 13.91 -7.43
C ILE A 267 14.01 15.11 -8.05
N PRO A 268 13.57 15.72 -9.18
CA PRO A 268 14.24 16.88 -9.75
C PRO A 268 14.21 18.10 -8.84
N LEU A 269 13.09 18.38 -8.16
CA LEU A 269 12.99 19.52 -7.23
C LEU A 269 14.01 19.41 -6.09
N TYR A 270 14.27 18.20 -5.59
CA TYR A 270 15.34 17.96 -4.63
C TYR A 270 16.73 18.18 -5.26
N CYS A 271 16.97 17.69 -6.47
CA CYS A 271 18.24 17.93 -7.18
C CYS A 271 18.52 19.41 -7.45
N LEU A 272 17.48 20.20 -7.76
CA LEU A 272 17.60 21.63 -8.04
C LEU A 272 17.82 22.46 -6.76
N ARG A 273 17.20 22.08 -5.63
CA ARG A 273 17.41 22.71 -4.31
C ARG A 273 18.71 22.30 -3.62
N ALA A 274 19.35 21.21 -4.05
CA ALA A 274 20.65 20.76 -3.54
C ALA A 274 21.82 21.68 -3.94
N LYS A 275 21.59 22.70 -4.79
CA LYS A 275 22.55 23.79 -4.98
C LYS A 275 22.35 24.81 -3.84
N PRO A 276 23.29 24.93 -2.88
CA PRO A 276 23.13 25.88 -1.80
C PRO A 276 23.19 27.31 -2.36
N LEU A 277 22.11 28.08 -2.20
CA LEU A 277 22.28 29.52 -2.09
C LEU A 277 23.07 29.74 -0.80
N LYS A 278 24.34 30.13 -0.94
CA LYS A 278 25.14 30.66 0.17
C LYS A 278 24.47 31.94 0.66
N SER A 279 23.54 31.84 1.61
CA SER A 279 23.15 32.98 2.45
C SER A 279 23.66 32.73 3.87
N PRO A 280 24.55 33.59 4.39
CA PRO A 280 25.05 33.48 5.75
C PRO A 280 24.06 34.20 6.67
N LEU A 281 23.07 33.50 7.22
CA LEU A 281 22.22 34.08 8.27
C LEU A 281 21.99 33.10 9.41
N THR A 282 22.86 33.28 10.41
CA THR A 282 22.65 33.27 11.88
C THR A 282 21.65 32.28 12.50
N SER A 283 22.16 31.66 13.58
CA SER A 283 21.61 30.54 14.35
C SER A 283 20.34 30.82 15.18
N GLU A 284 19.60 31.90 14.93
CA GLU A 284 18.37 32.21 15.67
C GLU A 284 17.07 31.91 14.91
N ALA A 285 17.15 31.51 13.64
CA ALA A 285 15.99 31.22 12.80
C ALA A 285 15.38 29.80 12.99
N SER A 286 15.53 29.19 14.17
CA SER A 286 14.94 27.87 14.47
C SER A 286 13.41 27.88 14.58
N ARG A 287 12.78 29.06 14.58
CA ARG A 287 11.32 29.26 14.70
C ARG A 287 10.64 29.90 13.50
N CYS A 288 11.31 30.01 12.35
CA CYS A 288 10.74 30.73 11.21
C CYS A 288 9.64 29.89 10.49
N PRO A 289 8.38 30.33 10.46
CA PRO A 289 7.27 29.62 9.78
C PRO A 289 7.49 29.46 8.28
N LEU A 290 8.42 30.20 7.66
CA LEU A 290 8.77 30.04 6.25
C LEU A 290 9.39 28.67 5.89
N ARG A 291 10.10 28.01 6.83
CA ARG A 291 10.56 26.62 6.61
C ARG A 291 9.42 25.60 6.70
N TRP A 292 8.32 25.95 7.37
CA TRP A 292 7.08 25.19 7.34
C TRP A 292 6.34 25.42 6.02
N LEU A 293 6.26 26.66 5.53
CA LEU A 293 5.68 26.98 4.21
C LEU A 293 6.40 26.28 3.04
N GLY A 294 7.74 26.20 3.07
CA GLY A 294 8.50 25.48 2.04
C GLY A 294 8.31 23.96 2.05
N ARG A 295 7.94 23.38 3.21
CA ARG A 295 7.51 21.99 3.34
C ARG A 295 6.04 21.84 2.96
N LEU A 296 5.17 22.73 3.42
CA LEU A 296 3.75 22.80 3.13
C LEU A 296 3.47 22.92 1.62
N TYR A 297 4.30 23.67 0.88
CA TYR A 297 4.20 23.78 -0.58
C TYR A 297 4.50 22.46 -1.30
N VAL A 298 5.51 21.71 -0.82
CA VAL A 298 5.77 20.36 -1.32
C VAL A 298 4.57 19.47 -1.00
N TRP A 299 3.98 19.57 0.20
CA TRP A 299 2.78 18.83 0.58
C TRP A 299 1.54 19.18 -0.23
N LEU A 300 1.33 20.46 -0.55
CA LEU A 300 0.28 20.93 -1.45
C LEU A 300 0.48 20.36 -2.85
N LEU A 301 1.70 20.35 -3.37
CA LEU A 301 2.00 19.72 -4.66
C LEU A 301 1.78 18.21 -4.63
N ILE A 302 2.17 17.53 -3.55
CA ILE A 302 1.91 16.09 -3.37
C ILE A 302 0.39 15.84 -3.35
N ALA A 303 -0.36 16.60 -2.55
CA ALA A 303 -1.81 16.48 -2.43
C ALA A 303 -2.54 16.81 -3.75
N ILE A 304 -2.11 17.84 -4.47
CA ILE A 304 -2.63 18.21 -5.79
C ILE A 304 -2.29 17.13 -6.81
N THR A 305 -1.09 16.57 -6.78
CA THR A 305 -0.70 15.50 -7.73
C THR A 305 -1.46 14.21 -7.46
N ILE A 306 -1.68 13.86 -6.19
CA ILE A 306 -2.54 12.73 -5.79
C ILE A 306 -3.98 13.01 -6.24
N GLY A 307 -4.51 14.21 -5.98
CA GLY A 307 -5.86 14.60 -6.38
C GLY A 307 -6.07 14.57 -7.90
N LEU A 308 -5.14 15.13 -8.67
CA LEU A 308 -5.16 15.13 -10.13
C LEU A 308 -4.97 13.73 -10.71
N GLY A 309 -4.11 12.89 -10.12
CA GLY A 309 -3.92 11.51 -10.54
C GLY A 309 -5.17 10.66 -10.31
N LEU A 310 -5.80 10.79 -9.14
CA LEU A 310 -7.07 10.14 -8.83
C LEU A 310 -8.19 10.63 -9.76
N TRP A 311 -8.27 11.94 -10.01
CA TRP A 311 -9.23 12.51 -10.96
C TRP A 311 -9.03 11.99 -12.39
N ALA A 312 -7.80 11.92 -12.87
CA ALA A 312 -7.50 11.38 -14.20
C ALA A 312 -7.87 9.89 -14.34
N LEU A 313 -7.71 9.11 -13.28
CA LEU A 313 -8.15 7.71 -13.24
C LEU A 313 -9.68 7.58 -13.26
N THR A 314 -10.40 8.50 -12.61
CA THR A 314 -11.87 8.54 -12.68
C THR A 314 -12.41 8.93 -14.05
N LEU A 315 -11.62 9.61 -14.90
CA LEU A 315 -12.00 9.92 -16.29
C LEU A 315 -11.89 8.71 -17.23
N GLN A 316 -11.18 7.65 -16.86
CA GLN A 316 -11.13 6.40 -17.63
C GLN A 316 -12.37 5.51 -17.39
N SER A 317 -13.01 5.62 -16.23
CA SER A 317 -14.24 4.91 -15.84
C SER A 317 -15.47 5.18 -16.73
N PRO A 318 -15.78 6.44 -17.15
CA PRO A 318 -16.93 6.68 -18.02
C PRO A 318 -16.78 6.05 -19.40
N ILE A 319 -15.57 5.86 -19.92
CA ILE A 319 -15.34 5.27 -21.25
C ILE A 319 -15.67 3.77 -21.25
N SER A 320 -15.31 3.04 -20.18
CA SER A 320 -15.67 1.61 -20.04
C SER A 320 -17.16 1.39 -19.74
N ASN A 321 -17.79 2.32 -19.01
CA ASN A 321 -19.24 2.27 -18.75
C ASN A 321 -20.07 2.60 -20.01
N LEU A 322 -19.55 3.43 -20.93
CA LEU A 322 -20.20 3.70 -22.21
C LEU A 322 -20.10 2.53 -23.21
N GLN A 323 -19.01 1.76 -23.18
CA GLN A 323 -18.86 0.55 -23.99
C GLN A 323 -19.74 -0.63 -23.51
N SER A 324 -20.02 -0.70 -22.21
CA SER A 324 -21.01 -1.64 -21.65
C SER A 324 -22.44 -1.17 -21.92
N LEU A 325 -22.73 0.13 -21.88
CA LEU A 325 -24.04 0.67 -22.27
C LEU A 325 -24.34 0.51 -23.76
N SER A 326 -23.37 0.68 -24.66
CA SER A 326 -23.58 0.48 -26.11
C SER A 326 -23.83 -0.98 -26.49
N SER A 327 -23.24 -1.93 -25.74
CA SER A 327 -23.48 -3.36 -25.91
C SER A 327 -24.83 -3.80 -25.34
N ILE A 328 -25.33 -3.15 -24.29
CA ILE A 328 -26.69 -3.37 -23.74
C ILE A 328 -27.77 -2.75 -24.65
N LEU A 329 -27.48 -1.61 -25.31
CA LEU A 329 -28.47 -0.86 -26.10
C LEU A 329 -28.42 -1.15 -27.62
N HIS A 330 -27.51 -2.01 -28.11
CA HIS A 330 -27.29 -2.29 -29.54
C HIS A 330 -27.17 -1.04 -30.43
N LEU A 331 -26.68 0.07 -29.91
CA LEU A 331 -26.54 1.31 -30.67
C LEU A 331 -25.25 1.29 -31.49
N PRO A 332 -25.28 1.65 -32.78
CA PRO A 332 -24.07 1.81 -33.58
C PRO A 332 -23.17 2.90 -32.99
N SER A 333 -21.87 2.65 -32.96
CA SER A 333 -20.84 3.46 -32.31
C SER A 333 -20.77 4.92 -32.77
N SER A 334 -21.38 5.26 -33.91
CA SER A 334 -21.53 6.63 -34.42
C SER A 334 -22.50 7.51 -33.60
N ILE A 335 -23.50 6.92 -32.95
CA ILE A 335 -24.53 7.67 -32.18
C ILE A 335 -24.05 7.98 -30.75
N ALA A 336 -23.25 7.10 -30.16
CA ALA A 336 -22.67 7.30 -28.83
C ALA A 336 -21.69 8.49 -28.82
N LEU A 337 -21.01 8.76 -29.94
CA LEU A 337 -20.07 9.87 -30.07
C LEU A 337 -20.78 11.23 -30.21
N SER A 338 -21.97 11.27 -30.81
CA SER A 338 -22.72 12.52 -31.02
C SER A 338 -23.42 13.05 -29.77
N ILE A 339 -23.77 12.18 -28.81
CA ILE A 339 -24.30 12.58 -27.49
C ILE A 339 -23.21 13.23 -26.62
N LEU A 340 -21.93 12.96 -26.91
CA LEU A 340 -20.77 13.45 -26.16
C LEU A 340 -20.31 14.86 -26.57
N LEU A 341 -20.83 15.39 -27.68
CA LEU A 341 -20.49 16.71 -28.24
C LEU A 341 -21.59 17.78 -28.00
N THR A 342 -22.61 17.45 -27.22
CA THR A 342 -23.64 18.36 -26.67
C THR A 342 -23.57 18.31 -25.16
#